data_AF-U5EP87-F1
#
_entry.id   AF-U5EP87-F1
#
_cell.length_a   1.000
_cell.length_b   1.000
_cell.length_c   1.000
_cell.angle_alpha   90.00
_cell.angle_beta   90.00
_cell.angle_gamma   90.00
#
_symmetry.space_group_name_H-M   'P 1'
#
loop_
_entity.id
_entity.type
_entity.pdbx_description
1 polymer ?
#
loop_
_entity_poly.entity_id
_entity_poly.type
_entity_poly.pdbx_seq_one_letter_code
_entity_poly.pdbx_strand_id
1 'polypeptide(L)'
;MKVPVSSILFLFVISLDLSFSDSSEEDISRSSSEEDDTFLRNENSDFDLFIFTQRWPNTVCYMWREKSDLNQCLLPPVRNQWTVHGIWPTKLNTIGPSFCNKTVKFDVKELNQIENLLNEYWTNIEKNTMHDSLWRHEWLKHGTCAMKINELSDENKYFGQGLKWLDRYSMTNVLKDGNVLPGNNYTALEIHNVLLAYFSKNVAIECYHDSRTKLQFLFEIRICFNKQFELTDCDGILLLEKVSVNYSNGTVITNCNLKKPVFYPQNIPMSKFDLFYERHFTAINNLNEKPKEISSSLNLINFYKLIQLVKWITL
;
A
#
# COMPACT_ATOMS: atom_id res chain seq x y z
N MET A 1 48.60 40.31 38.76
CA MET A 1 48.86 38.92 39.16
C MET A 1 47.54 38.17 39.20
N LYS A 2 47.50 37.02 38.50
CA LYS A 2 46.57 35.87 38.60
C LYS A 2 45.10 36.03 38.15
N VAL A 3 44.84 35.31 37.06
CA VAL A 3 43.57 34.91 36.42
C VAL A 3 43.03 33.63 37.09
N PRO A 4 41.71 33.37 37.12
CA PRO A 4 41.18 32.04 37.30
C PRO A 4 40.49 31.46 36.04
N VAL A 5 40.96 30.27 35.68
CA VAL A 5 40.28 29.04 35.22
C VAL A 5 39.19 29.10 34.14
N SER A 6 39.53 28.54 32.98
CA SER A 6 38.64 28.15 31.88
C SER A 6 38.04 26.76 32.14
N SER A 7 36.74 26.59 31.84
CA SER A 7 36.07 25.28 31.72
C SER A 7 35.86 24.99 30.23
N ILE A 8 36.50 23.93 29.72
CA ILE A 8 36.27 23.39 28.37
C ILE A 8 35.69 21.98 28.53
N LEU A 9 34.50 21.79 27.95
CA LEU A 9 33.77 20.53 27.88
C LEU A 9 34.38 19.67 26.77
N PHE A 10 34.93 18.50 27.12
CA PHE A 10 35.46 17.52 26.16
C PHE A 10 34.34 16.66 25.57
N LEU A 11 34.25 16.64 24.24
CA LEU A 11 33.48 15.67 23.45
C LEU A 11 34.23 14.33 23.43
N PHE A 12 33.57 13.24 23.82
CA PHE A 12 34.06 11.87 23.63
C PHE A 12 33.67 11.36 22.25
N VAL A 13 34.66 11.07 21.41
CA VAL A 13 34.55 10.20 20.25
C VAL A 13 35.22 8.88 20.64
N ILE A 14 34.46 7.79 20.66
CA ILE A 14 35.00 6.44 20.87
C ILE A 14 35.19 5.79 19.50
N SER A 15 36.45 5.65 19.11
CA SER A 15 36.91 4.72 18.08
C SER A 15 37.32 3.43 18.78
N LEU A 16 36.75 2.28 18.39
CA LEU A 16 37.23 0.97 18.85
C LEU A 16 37.92 0.28 17.68
N ASP A 17 39.24 0.19 17.79
CA ASP A 17 40.11 -0.62 16.95
C ASP A 17 39.90 -2.11 17.26
N LEU A 18 39.75 -2.90 16.18
CA LEU A 18 39.74 -4.35 16.22
C LEU A 18 41.20 -4.85 16.26
N SER A 19 41.61 -5.46 17.37
CA SER A 19 42.80 -6.31 17.44
C SER A 19 42.40 -7.78 17.38
N PHE A 20 42.96 -8.47 16.39
CA PHE A 20 42.90 -9.92 16.20
C PHE A 20 43.82 -10.60 17.21
N SER A 21 43.34 -11.66 17.88
CA SER A 21 44.22 -12.68 18.47
C SER A 21 43.51 -14.03 18.46
N ASP A 22 44.15 -14.93 17.73
CA ASP A 22 43.92 -16.36 17.54
C ASP A 22 44.24 -17.17 18.82
N SER A 23 43.45 -18.21 19.13
CA SER A 23 43.98 -19.47 19.68
C SER A 23 42.91 -20.56 19.86
N SER A 24 43.28 -21.74 19.35
CA SER A 24 43.01 -23.12 19.79
C SER A 24 41.72 -23.82 19.38
N GLU A 25 41.90 -24.70 18.38
CA GLU A 25 41.17 -25.95 18.13
C GLU A 25 41.28 -26.92 19.33
N GLU A 26 40.16 -27.58 19.67
CA GLU A 26 40.16 -28.91 20.30
C GLU A 26 39.15 -29.79 19.57
N ASP A 27 39.68 -30.82 18.90
CA ASP A 27 38.95 -31.92 18.28
C ASP A 27 38.45 -32.91 19.35
N ILE A 28 37.14 -33.18 19.38
CA ILE A 28 36.60 -34.42 19.96
C ILE A 28 35.66 -35.07 18.95
N SER A 29 36.14 -36.19 18.40
CA SER A 29 35.35 -37.16 17.67
C SER A 29 34.53 -38.02 18.64
N ARG A 30 33.25 -38.32 18.33
CA ARG A 30 32.64 -39.68 18.32
C ARG A 30 31.11 -39.69 18.20
N SER A 31 30.68 -40.57 17.28
CA SER A 31 29.42 -41.31 17.14
C SER A 31 28.10 -40.61 16.81
N SER A 32 27.63 -40.95 15.61
CA SER A 32 26.26 -41.09 15.17
C SER A 32 25.27 -41.53 16.26
N SER A 33 24.24 -40.72 16.46
CA SER A 33 22.90 -41.20 16.80
C SER A 33 21.89 -40.36 16.03
N GLU A 34 21.08 -41.07 15.25
CA GLU A 34 19.86 -40.58 14.62
C GLU A 34 18.91 -40.16 15.74
N GLU A 35 18.63 -38.86 15.87
CA GLU A 35 17.47 -38.24 16.52
C GLU A 35 17.79 -36.77 16.81
N ASP A 36 17.51 -35.88 15.85
CA ASP A 36 16.84 -34.59 16.08
C ASP A 36 16.65 -33.85 14.73
N ASP A 37 15.74 -34.35 13.89
CA ASP A 37 15.16 -33.57 12.77
C ASP A 37 13.82 -32.95 13.18
N THR A 38 13.72 -32.53 14.44
CA THR A 38 12.51 -31.93 15.03
C THR A 38 12.71 -30.51 15.54
N PHE A 39 13.89 -29.92 15.35
CA PHE A 39 14.13 -28.50 15.62
C PHE A 39 14.11 -27.69 14.32
N LEU A 40 12.94 -27.09 14.03
CA LEU A 40 12.67 -25.85 13.26
C LEU A 40 11.36 -25.90 12.42
N ARG A 41 10.34 -26.67 12.82
CA ARG A 41 8.95 -26.32 12.49
C ARG A 41 8.48 -25.23 13.45
N ASN A 42 8.64 -23.96 13.07
CA ASN A 42 8.11 -22.88 13.89
C ASN A 42 6.59 -23.08 14.08
N GLU A 43 6.19 -23.09 15.34
CA GLU A 43 4.95 -23.64 15.83
C GLU A 43 3.76 -22.72 15.54
N ASN A 44 2.73 -23.32 14.96
CA ASN A 44 1.38 -22.82 14.74
C ASN A 44 1.13 -21.87 13.54
N SER A 45 1.37 -22.40 12.32
CA SER A 45 0.74 -21.91 11.09
C SER A 45 -0.74 -22.35 10.94
N ASP A 46 -1.42 -22.68 12.04
CA ASP A 46 -2.85 -22.92 11.99
C ASP A 46 -3.60 -21.60 11.75
N PHE A 47 -4.71 -21.69 11.02
CA PHE A 47 -5.59 -20.60 10.68
C PHE A 47 -7.02 -21.14 10.64
N ASP A 48 -8.02 -20.28 10.67
CA ASP A 48 -9.42 -20.72 10.74
C ASP A 48 -10.12 -20.59 9.38
N LEU A 49 -9.79 -19.53 8.63
CA LEU A 49 -10.40 -19.20 7.35
C LEU A 49 -9.39 -18.53 6.40
N PHE A 50 -9.81 -18.31 5.17
CA PHE A 50 -9.12 -17.46 4.21
C PHE A 50 -9.86 -16.14 4.03
N ILE A 51 -9.12 -15.04 4.07
CA ILE A 51 -9.60 -13.75 3.56
C ILE A 51 -9.18 -13.67 2.09
N PHE A 52 -10.13 -13.64 1.18
CA PHE A 52 -9.89 -13.22 -0.20
C PHE A 52 -10.14 -11.72 -0.31
N THR A 53 -9.10 -10.97 -0.67
CA THR A 53 -9.15 -9.52 -0.69
C THR A 53 -8.96 -8.96 -2.09
N GLN A 54 -9.84 -8.03 -2.46
CA GLN A 54 -9.84 -7.32 -3.73
C GLN A 54 -9.67 -5.82 -3.46
N ARG A 55 -8.85 -5.14 -4.25
CA ARG A 55 -8.54 -3.71 -4.09
C ARG A 55 -8.89 -2.90 -5.33
N TRP A 56 -9.25 -1.64 -5.12
CA TRP A 56 -9.59 -0.71 -6.18
C TRP A 56 -8.34 0.00 -6.73
N PRO A 57 -7.96 -0.21 -8.00
CA PRO A 57 -6.68 0.26 -8.51
C PRO A 57 -6.46 1.78 -8.43
N ASN A 58 -7.50 2.59 -8.62
CA ASN A 58 -7.36 4.04 -8.55
C ASN A 58 -7.03 4.52 -7.13
N THR A 59 -7.64 3.91 -6.10
CA THR A 59 -7.34 4.26 -4.70
C THR A 59 -5.94 3.77 -4.32
N VAL A 60 -5.55 2.56 -4.74
CA VAL A 60 -4.18 2.04 -4.53
C VAL A 60 -3.14 2.95 -5.16
N CYS A 61 -3.36 3.36 -6.41
CA CYS A 61 -2.47 4.28 -7.11
C CYS A 61 -2.40 5.65 -6.41
N TYR A 62 -3.53 6.16 -5.94
CA TYR A 62 -3.55 7.40 -5.17
C TYR A 62 -2.71 7.30 -3.90
N MET A 63 -2.90 6.23 -3.12
CA MET A 63 -2.10 5.96 -1.91
C MET A 63 -0.61 5.85 -2.23
N TRP A 64 -0.24 5.22 -3.34
CA TRP A 64 1.15 5.11 -3.78
C TRP A 64 1.76 6.48 -4.10
N ARG A 65 1.03 7.32 -4.83
CA ARG A 65 1.45 8.68 -5.21
C ARG A 65 1.48 9.66 -4.04
N GLU A 66 0.70 9.41 -2.99
CA GLU A 66 0.77 10.20 -1.75
C GLU A 66 2.10 9.99 -0.98
N LYS A 67 2.82 8.90 -1.23
CA LYS A 67 4.11 8.61 -0.56
C LYS A 67 5.28 9.40 -1.15
N SER A 68 5.33 9.60 -2.47
CA SER A 68 6.40 10.34 -3.16
C SER A 68 5.90 10.88 -4.51
N ASP A 69 6.44 12.02 -4.93
CA ASP A 69 6.28 12.63 -6.25
C ASP A 69 6.91 11.81 -7.39
N LEU A 70 7.88 10.94 -7.07
CA LEU A 70 8.51 10.05 -8.03
C LEU A 70 7.66 8.81 -8.34
N ASN A 71 6.66 8.52 -7.51
CA ASN A 71 5.86 7.32 -7.63
C ASN A 71 4.92 7.38 -8.84
N GLN A 72 5.08 6.40 -9.74
CA GLN A 72 4.18 6.17 -10.87
C GLN A 72 3.35 4.91 -10.65
N CYS A 73 2.23 4.84 -11.35
CA CYS A 73 1.33 3.69 -11.29
C CYS A 73 1.30 2.92 -12.61
N LEU A 74 1.11 1.60 -12.51
CA LEU A 74 0.76 0.72 -13.60
C LEU A 74 -0.68 0.23 -13.35
N LEU A 75 -1.65 0.77 -14.08
CA LEU A 75 -3.04 0.33 -13.94
C LEU A 75 -3.30 -0.94 -14.76
N PRO A 76 -4.27 -1.77 -14.36
CA PRO A 76 -4.79 -2.84 -15.19
C PRO A 76 -5.24 -2.31 -16.57
N PRO A 77 -5.14 -3.12 -17.63
CA PRO A 77 -5.50 -2.69 -18.98
C PRO A 77 -7.00 -2.39 -19.11
N VAL A 78 -7.83 -3.13 -18.38
CA VAL A 78 -9.28 -2.91 -18.32
C VAL A 78 -9.58 -1.83 -17.28
N ARG A 79 -10.27 -0.77 -17.73
CA ARG A 79 -10.69 0.32 -16.85
C ARG A 79 -11.81 -0.11 -15.91
N ASN A 80 -11.86 0.54 -14.76
CA ASN A 80 -12.89 0.35 -13.73
C ASN A 80 -13.03 -1.08 -13.23
N GLN A 81 -11.94 -1.84 -13.26
CA GLN A 81 -11.91 -3.22 -12.77
C GLN A 81 -11.21 -3.30 -11.40
N TRP A 82 -11.78 -4.10 -10.51
CA TRP A 82 -11.13 -4.53 -9.27
C TRP A 82 -10.10 -5.62 -9.54
N THR A 83 -8.98 -5.56 -8.82
CA THR A 83 -7.90 -6.56 -8.88
C THR A 83 -7.77 -7.28 -7.55
N VAL A 84 -7.27 -8.51 -7.59
CA VAL A 84 -6.85 -9.24 -6.39
C VAL A 84 -5.74 -8.47 -5.68
N HIS A 85 -5.84 -8.39 -4.35
CA HIS A 85 -4.73 -8.04 -3.49
C HIS A 85 -4.04 -9.32 -2.98
N GLY A 86 -4.81 -10.28 -2.48
CA GLY A 86 -4.28 -11.40 -1.70
C GLY A 86 -5.29 -12.48 -1.32
N ILE A 87 -4.78 -13.66 -0.94
CA ILE A 87 -5.49 -14.70 -0.22
C ILE A 87 -4.79 -14.92 1.12
N TRP A 88 -5.42 -14.57 2.23
CA TRP A 88 -4.75 -14.54 3.53
C TRP A 88 -5.32 -15.61 4.45
N PRO A 89 -4.58 -16.71 4.68
CA PRO A 89 -4.84 -17.58 5.81
C PRO A 89 -4.90 -16.74 7.09
N THR A 90 -6.03 -16.81 7.79
CA THR A 90 -6.32 -15.95 8.94
C THR A 90 -6.82 -16.76 10.12
N LYS A 91 -6.18 -16.60 11.27
CA LYS A 91 -6.67 -17.05 12.56
C LYS A 91 -7.56 -15.95 13.15
N LEU A 92 -8.79 -16.29 13.50
CA LEU A 92 -9.78 -15.35 14.00
C LEU A 92 -9.26 -14.63 15.25
N ASN A 93 -9.63 -13.35 15.37
CA ASN A 93 -9.23 -12.46 16.46
C ASN A 93 -7.71 -12.24 16.56
N THR A 94 -6.95 -12.52 15.49
CA THR A 94 -5.50 -12.26 15.41
C THR A 94 -5.14 -11.62 14.07
N ILE A 95 -3.89 -11.16 13.95
CA ILE A 95 -3.29 -10.78 12.67
C ILE A 95 -2.39 -11.92 12.23
N GLY A 96 -2.71 -12.54 11.09
CA GLY A 96 -1.94 -13.65 10.52
C GLY A 96 -2.64 -15.01 10.65
N PRO A 97 -1.91 -16.12 10.45
CA PRO A 97 -0.45 -16.23 10.47
C PRO A 97 0.24 -15.58 9.27
N SER A 98 1.56 -15.40 9.34
CA SER A 98 2.36 -14.81 8.25
C SER A 98 3.78 -15.37 8.21
N PHE A 99 4.37 -15.42 7.01
CA PHE A 99 5.73 -15.91 6.78
C PHE A 99 5.96 -17.32 7.36
N CYS A 100 5.00 -18.22 7.15
CA CYS A 100 4.95 -19.52 7.83
C CYS A 100 6.04 -20.50 7.40
N ASN A 101 6.66 -20.28 6.24
CA ASN A 101 7.78 -21.09 5.80
C ASN A 101 8.90 -20.19 5.26
N LYS A 102 9.99 -20.04 6.04
CA LYS A 102 11.14 -19.21 5.69
C LYS A 102 12.15 -19.91 4.76
N THR A 103 12.03 -21.22 4.56
CA THR A 103 12.93 -21.97 3.67
C THR A 103 12.44 -21.94 2.22
N VAL A 104 11.15 -21.71 2.02
CA VAL A 104 10.54 -21.53 0.69
C VAL A 104 10.99 -20.22 0.07
N LYS A 105 11.40 -20.30 -1.19
CA LYS A 105 11.73 -19.14 -2.04
C LYS A 105 10.59 -18.92 -3.03
N PHE A 106 10.45 -17.67 -3.46
CA PHE A 106 9.54 -17.32 -4.55
C PHE A 106 10.24 -17.52 -5.90
N ASP A 107 9.58 -18.19 -6.86
CA ASP A 107 10.08 -18.31 -8.23
C ASP A 107 8.99 -17.94 -9.25
N VAL A 108 9.06 -16.72 -9.77
CA VAL A 108 8.12 -16.20 -10.78
C VAL A 108 7.94 -17.13 -11.99
N LYS A 109 8.91 -17.99 -12.32
CA LYS A 109 8.80 -18.93 -13.44
C LYS A 109 7.70 -19.98 -13.26
N GLU A 110 7.35 -20.31 -12.02
CA GLU A 110 6.22 -21.21 -11.71
C GLU A 110 4.87 -20.61 -12.13
N LEU A 111 4.84 -19.30 -12.39
CA LEU A 111 3.66 -18.55 -12.80
C LEU A 111 3.55 -18.32 -14.30
N ASN A 112 4.53 -18.76 -15.12
CA ASN A 112 4.57 -18.49 -16.57
C ASN A 112 3.24 -18.83 -17.29
N GLN A 113 2.52 -19.87 -16.85
CA GLN A 113 1.25 -20.29 -17.46
C GLN A 113 0.08 -19.32 -17.18
N ILE A 114 0.14 -18.57 -16.08
CA ILE A 114 -0.93 -17.67 -15.62
C ILE A 114 -0.47 -16.21 -15.50
N GLU A 115 0.78 -15.90 -15.86
CA GLU A 115 1.38 -14.56 -15.70
C GLU A 115 0.57 -13.46 -16.40
N ASN A 116 0.05 -13.73 -17.62
CA ASN A 116 -0.82 -12.78 -18.32
C ASN A 116 -2.09 -12.47 -17.53
N LEU A 117 -2.69 -13.47 -16.89
CA LEU A 117 -3.88 -13.26 -16.03
C LEU A 117 -3.49 -12.50 -14.77
N LEU A 118 -2.33 -12.77 -14.18
CA LEU A 118 -1.85 -12.02 -13.01
C LEU A 118 -1.55 -10.56 -13.36
N ASN A 119 -1.03 -10.30 -14.55
CA ASN A 119 -0.81 -8.94 -15.04
C ASN A 119 -2.09 -8.14 -15.18
N GLU A 120 -3.20 -8.78 -15.54
CA GLU A 120 -4.50 -8.12 -15.70
C GLU A 120 -5.29 -8.03 -14.38
N TYR A 121 -5.26 -9.09 -13.58
CA TYR A 121 -6.21 -9.30 -12.50
C TYR A 121 -5.59 -9.30 -11.11
N TRP A 122 -4.27 -9.40 -11.00
CA TRP A 122 -3.50 -9.30 -9.77
C TRP A 122 -2.33 -8.32 -9.95
N THR A 123 -2.60 -7.21 -10.64
CA THR A 123 -1.60 -6.26 -11.11
C THR A 123 -0.80 -5.65 -9.97
N ASN A 124 0.53 -5.61 -10.14
CA ASN A 124 1.39 -4.75 -9.35
C ASN A 124 1.24 -3.28 -9.82
N ILE A 125 0.52 -2.49 -9.03
CA ILE A 125 0.22 -1.09 -9.36
C ILE A 125 1.42 -0.19 -9.15
N GLU A 126 2.39 -0.58 -8.32
CA GLU A 126 3.55 0.23 -7.95
C GLU A 126 4.65 0.13 -9.03
N LYS A 127 4.50 0.85 -10.15
CA LYS A 127 5.31 0.73 -11.38
C LYS A 127 6.84 0.79 -11.18
N ASN A 128 7.32 1.51 -10.18
CA ASN A 128 8.75 1.68 -9.91
C ASN A 128 9.33 0.58 -9.00
N THR A 129 8.58 -0.50 -8.78
CA THR A 129 9.03 -1.70 -8.05
C THR A 129 9.28 -2.85 -9.04
N MET A 130 9.89 -3.95 -8.56
CA MET A 130 10.01 -5.15 -9.40
C MET A 130 8.62 -5.63 -9.86
N HIS A 131 8.55 -6.16 -11.08
CA HIS A 131 7.29 -6.56 -11.70
C HIS A 131 6.45 -7.50 -10.81
N ASP A 132 7.13 -8.50 -10.26
CA ASP A 132 6.62 -9.57 -9.41
C ASP A 132 6.61 -9.21 -7.92
N SER A 133 6.92 -7.97 -7.53
CA SER A 133 7.12 -7.58 -6.12
C SER A 133 5.90 -7.89 -5.25
N LEU A 134 4.70 -7.64 -5.79
CA LEU A 134 3.44 -7.95 -5.14
C LEU A 134 3.26 -9.47 -4.97
N TRP A 135 3.43 -10.24 -6.04
CA TRP A 135 3.23 -11.69 -6.01
C TRP A 135 4.23 -12.34 -5.06
N ARG A 136 5.49 -11.92 -5.11
CA ARG A 136 6.52 -12.33 -4.17
C ARG A 136 6.13 -12.04 -2.73
N HIS A 137 5.59 -10.84 -2.45
CA HIS A 137 5.13 -10.48 -1.10
C HIS A 137 3.97 -11.38 -0.65
N GLU A 138 2.94 -11.53 -1.48
CA GLU A 138 1.76 -12.31 -1.17
C GLU A 138 2.08 -13.79 -0.97
N TRP A 139 2.93 -14.38 -1.81
CA TRP A 139 3.35 -15.76 -1.64
C TRP A 139 4.13 -15.97 -0.36
N LEU A 140 5.22 -15.21 -0.16
CA LEU A 140 6.11 -15.43 0.99
C LEU A 140 5.40 -15.14 2.32
N LYS A 141 4.55 -14.12 2.36
CA LYS A 141 3.83 -13.73 3.58
C LYS A 141 2.60 -14.58 3.85
N HIS A 142 1.78 -14.87 2.83
CA HIS A 142 0.47 -15.49 3.00
C HIS A 142 0.39 -16.88 2.36
N GLY A 143 0.87 -17.05 1.12
CA GLY A 143 0.88 -18.33 0.42
C GLY A 143 1.63 -19.44 1.16
N THR A 144 2.78 -19.14 1.77
CA THR A 144 3.54 -20.12 2.59
C THR A 144 2.74 -20.67 3.78
N CYS A 145 1.73 -19.94 4.26
CA CYS A 145 0.83 -20.39 5.32
C CYS A 145 -0.29 -21.29 4.79
N ALA A 146 -0.64 -21.17 3.51
CA ALA A 146 -1.66 -21.96 2.85
C ALA A 146 -1.16 -23.33 2.36
N MET A 147 0.16 -23.56 2.32
CA MET A 147 0.78 -24.76 1.72
C MET A 147 0.30 -26.11 2.29
N LYS A 148 -0.26 -26.11 3.51
CA LYS A 148 -0.86 -27.32 4.12
C LYS A 148 -2.17 -27.76 3.45
N ILE A 149 -2.78 -26.88 2.64
CA ILE A 149 -3.96 -27.17 1.83
C ILE A 149 -3.48 -27.56 0.43
N ASN A 150 -3.80 -28.77 -0.01
CA ASN A 150 -3.27 -29.35 -1.25
C ASN A 150 -3.60 -28.52 -2.51
N GLU A 151 -4.73 -27.83 -2.49
CA GLU A 151 -5.21 -26.94 -3.54
C GLU A 151 -4.51 -25.57 -3.55
N LEU A 152 -3.65 -25.29 -2.57
CA LEU A 152 -2.85 -24.06 -2.42
C LEU A 152 -1.37 -24.39 -2.11
N SER A 153 -0.94 -25.63 -2.37
CA SER A 153 0.34 -26.18 -1.91
C SER A 153 1.58 -25.52 -2.52
N ASP A 154 1.40 -24.84 -3.65
CA ASP A 154 2.43 -24.22 -4.47
C ASP A 154 1.94 -22.90 -5.06
N GLU A 155 2.85 -22.15 -5.67
CA GLU A 155 2.60 -20.82 -6.22
C GLU A 155 1.49 -20.83 -7.27
N ASN A 156 1.62 -21.69 -8.29
CA ASN A 156 0.66 -21.76 -9.39
C ASN A 156 -0.76 -22.03 -8.89
N LYS A 157 -0.91 -22.99 -7.97
CA LYS A 157 -2.20 -23.29 -7.33
C LYS A 157 -2.75 -22.14 -6.50
N TYR A 158 -1.91 -21.51 -5.67
CA TYR A 158 -2.33 -20.39 -4.82
C TYR A 158 -2.81 -19.19 -5.63
N PHE A 159 -2.03 -18.77 -6.63
CA PHE A 159 -2.38 -17.67 -7.51
C PHE A 159 -3.57 -18.03 -8.41
N GLY A 160 -3.60 -19.25 -8.94
CA GLY A 160 -4.72 -19.78 -9.72
C GLY A 160 -6.04 -19.78 -8.95
N GLN A 161 -6.03 -20.11 -7.66
CA GLN A 161 -7.22 -20.07 -6.82
C GLN A 161 -7.71 -18.63 -6.59
N GLY A 162 -6.82 -17.65 -6.45
CA GLY A 162 -7.21 -16.24 -6.34
C GLY A 162 -7.84 -15.71 -7.63
N LEU A 163 -7.29 -16.08 -8.79
CA LEU A 163 -7.89 -15.77 -10.09
C LEU A 163 -9.27 -16.41 -10.25
N LYS A 164 -9.44 -17.68 -9.85
CA LYS A 164 -10.73 -18.38 -9.86
C LYS A 164 -11.78 -17.71 -8.95
N TRP A 165 -11.38 -17.26 -7.77
CA TRP A 165 -12.29 -16.52 -6.90
C TRP A 165 -12.63 -15.14 -7.44
N LEU A 166 -11.69 -14.44 -8.08
CA LEU A 166 -11.97 -13.16 -8.71
C LEU A 166 -12.99 -13.31 -9.86
N ASP A 167 -12.82 -14.31 -10.72
CA ASP A 167 -13.74 -14.60 -11.82
C ASP A 167 -15.18 -14.78 -11.31
N ARG A 168 -15.35 -15.51 -10.21
CA ARG A 168 -16.67 -15.78 -9.62
C ARG A 168 -17.24 -14.64 -8.76
N TYR A 169 -16.38 -13.88 -8.07
CA TYR A 169 -16.78 -12.94 -7.01
C TYR A 169 -16.22 -11.54 -7.23
N SER A 170 -16.04 -11.13 -8.48
CA SER A 170 -15.50 -9.81 -8.85
C SER A 170 -16.33 -8.67 -8.27
N MET A 171 -15.69 -7.81 -7.49
CA MET A 171 -16.32 -6.59 -6.95
C MET A 171 -16.75 -5.61 -8.04
N THR A 172 -16.18 -5.74 -9.24
CA THR A 172 -16.63 -4.99 -10.42
C THR A 172 -18.09 -5.30 -10.75
N ASN A 173 -18.46 -6.59 -10.73
CA ASN A 173 -19.81 -7.02 -11.07
C ASN A 173 -20.74 -6.85 -9.87
N VAL A 174 -20.31 -7.29 -8.67
CA VAL A 174 -21.13 -7.24 -7.46
C VAL A 174 -21.58 -5.82 -7.13
N LEU A 175 -20.66 -4.86 -7.14
CA LEU A 175 -21.02 -3.46 -6.85
C LEU A 175 -21.87 -2.85 -7.97
N LYS A 176 -21.57 -3.16 -9.23
CA LYS A 176 -22.34 -2.68 -10.39
C LYS A 176 -23.80 -3.18 -10.35
N ASP A 177 -24.01 -4.45 -10.03
CA ASP A 177 -25.36 -5.04 -9.94
C ASP A 177 -26.19 -4.41 -8.81
N GLY A 178 -25.52 -3.94 -7.75
CA GLY A 178 -26.11 -3.13 -6.68
C GLY A 178 -26.15 -1.62 -6.94
N ASN A 179 -25.87 -1.17 -8.17
CA ASN A 179 -25.80 0.24 -8.57
C ASN A 179 -24.80 1.11 -7.78
N VAL A 180 -23.73 0.49 -7.26
CA VAL A 180 -22.57 1.16 -6.67
C VAL A 180 -21.49 1.30 -7.73
N LEU A 181 -21.52 2.41 -8.45
CA LEU A 181 -20.66 2.71 -9.59
C LEU A 181 -19.53 3.71 -9.25
N PRO A 182 -18.34 3.59 -9.88
CA PRO A 182 -17.27 4.56 -9.74
C PRO A 182 -17.71 5.97 -10.14
N GLY A 183 -17.12 6.98 -9.52
CA GLY A 183 -17.40 8.41 -9.74
C GLY A 183 -18.35 9.03 -8.70
N ASN A 184 -18.88 8.22 -7.77
CA ASN A 184 -19.92 8.65 -6.83
C ASN A 184 -19.49 8.49 -5.37
N ASN A 185 -20.28 9.07 -4.47
CA ASN A 185 -20.15 8.91 -3.03
C ASN A 185 -21.25 7.98 -2.51
N TYR A 186 -20.88 7.12 -1.57
CA TYR A 186 -21.80 6.21 -0.89
C TYR A 186 -21.55 6.26 0.61
N THR A 187 -22.53 5.89 1.41
CA THR A 187 -22.31 5.51 2.80
C THR A 187 -21.72 4.10 2.84
N ALA A 188 -20.93 3.80 3.88
CA ALA A 188 -20.46 2.43 4.09
C ALA A 188 -21.61 1.43 4.28
N LEU A 189 -22.77 1.90 4.77
CA LEU A 189 -23.97 1.07 4.93
C LEU A 189 -24.63 0.73 3.58
N GLU A 190 -24.69 1.67 2.63
CA GLU A 190 -25.18 1.37 1.26
C GLU A 190 -24.32 0.30 0.59
N ILE A 191 -22.99 0.43 0.68
CA ILE A 191 -22.05 -0.57 0.17
C ILE A 191 -22.26 -1.92 0.88
N HIS A 192 -22.35 -1.90 2.22
CA HIS A 192 -22.58 -3.11 3.01
C HIS A 192 -23.88 -3.84 2.62
N ASN A 193 -24.98 -3.11 2.41
CA ASN A 193 -26.26 -3.71 2.05
C ASN A 193 -26.20 -4.42 0.68
N VAL A 194 -25.52 -3.83 -0.30
CA VAL A 194 -25.28 -4.46 -1.61
C VAL A 194 -24.50 -5.76 -1.44
N LEU A 195 -23.41 -5.73 -0.67
CA LEU A 195 -22.57 -6.89 -0.46
C LEU A 195 -23.30 -8.00 0.32
N LEU A 196 -24.02 -7.63 1.37
CA LEU A 196 -24.81 -8.58 2.17
C LEU A 196 -25.89 -9.25 1.32
N ALA A 197 -26.60 -8.49 0.48
CA ALA A 197 -27.62 -9.02 -0.41
C ALA A 197 -27.04 -10.03 -1.43
N TYR A 198 -25.85 -9.75 -1.97
CA TYR A 198 -25.20 -10.63 -2.95
C TYR A 198 -24.62 -11.89 -2.30
N PHE A 199 -23.86 -11.74 -1.20
CA PHE A 199 -23.12 -12.85 -0.60
C PHE A 199 -23.92 -13.66 0.40
N SER A 200 -24.98 -13.09 0.99
CA SER A 200 -25.65 -13.65 2.17
C SER A 200 -24.66 -13.99 3.30
N LYS A 201 -23.56 -13.22 3.38
CA LYS A 201 -22.46 -13.38 4.33
C LYS A 201 -21.91 -12.02 4.74
N ASN A 202 -21.39 -11.93 5.96
CA ASN A 202 -20.66 -10.76 6.42
C ASN A 202 -19.32 -10.65 5.69
N VAL A 203 -19.08 -9.49 5.06
CA VAL A 203 -17.82 -9.12 4.40
C VAL A 203 -17.24 -7.87 5.05
N ALA A 204 -15.95 -7.60 4.83
CA ALA A 204 -15.33 -6.38 5.33
C ALA A 204 -15.07 -5.34 4.24
N ILE A 205 -15.31 -4.07 4.57
CA ILE A 205 -15.11 -2.91 3.69
C ILE A 205 -13.99 -2.07 4.28
N GLU A 206 -12.96 -1.81 3.50
CA GLU A 206 -11.80 -1.01 3.89
C GLU A 206 -11.76 0.29 3.07
N CYS A 207 -11.55 1.39 3.76
CA CYS A 207 -11.38 2.73 3.23
C CYS A 207 -9.96 3.24 3.47
N TYR A 208 -9.44 3.97 2.49
CA TYR A 208 -8.27 4.81 2.68
C TYR A 208 -8.70 6.20 3.17
N HIS A 209 -8.10 6.69 4.25
CA HIS A 209 -8.39 8.00 4.83
C HIS A 209 -7.29 9.00 4.47
N ASP A 210 -7.63 10.03 3.71
CA ASP A 210 -6.71 11.13 3.43
C ASP A 210 -6.74 12.14 4.60
N SER A 211 -5.67 12.15 5.38
CA SER A 211 -5.56 12.99 6.56
C SER A 211 -5.55 14.49 6.26
N ARG A 212 -5.21 14.91 5.04
CA ARG A 212 -5.18 16.31 4.60
C ARG A 212 -6.55 16.77 4.11
N THR A 213 -7.17 16.04 3.18
CA THR A 213 -8.49 16.43 2.65
C THR A 213 -9.65 16.03 3.57
N LYS A 214 -9.39 15.14 4.55
CA LYS A 214 -10.38 14.54 5.44
C LYS A 214 -11.44 13.70 4.72
N LEU A 215 -11.21 13.41 3.44
CA LEU A 215 -11.99 12.49 2.63
C LEU A 215 -11.56 11.04 2.90
N GLN A 216 -12.45 10.11 2.61
CA GLN A 216 -12.15 8.68 2.61
C GLN A 216 -12.55 8.07 1.27
N PHE A 217 -11.78 7.09 0.83
CA PHE A 217 -11.90 6.48 -0.48
C PHE A 217 -12.12 4.98 -0.32
N LEU A 218 -13.05 4.41 -1.07
CA LEU A 218 -13.22 2.95 -1.13
C LEU A 218 -11.92 2.34 -1.63
N PHE A 219 -11.32 1.47 -0.82
CA PHE A 219 -9.98 0.94 -1.06
C PHE A 219 -10.01 -0.55 -1.33
N GLU A 220 -10.64 -1.33 -0.45
CA GLU A 220 -10.54 -2.78 -0.47
C GLU A 220 -11.82 -3.44 0.07
N ILE A 221 -12.18 -4.59 -0.47
CA ILE A 221 -13.28 -5.43 0.02
C ILE A 221 -12.76 -6.83 0.25
N ARG A 222 -13.13 -7.41 1.40
CA ARG A 222 -12.66 -8.70 1.88
C ARG A 222 -13.81 -9.67 2.05
N ILE A 223 -13.71 -10.81 1.36
CA ILE A 223 -14.66 -11.93 1.41
C ILE A 223 -13.97 -13.09 2.13
N CYS A 224 -14.70 -13.85 2.94
CA CYS A 224 -14.12 -14.95 3.69
C CYS A 224 -14.55 -16.32 3.16
N PHE A 225 -13.62 -17.27 3.19
CA PHE A 225 -13.83 -18.66 2.81
C PHE A 225 -13.37 -19.59 3.92
N ASN A 226 -14.13 -20.66 4.19
CA ASN A 226 -13.66 -21.73 5.06
C ASN A 226 -12.52 -22.53 4.39
N LYS A 227 -11.95 -23.50 5.09
CA LYS A 227 -10.86 -24.35 4.56
C LYS A 227 -11.29 -25.25 3.39
N GLN A 228 -12.59 -25.36 3.12
CA GLN A 228 -13.20 -26.08 2.00
C GLN A 228 -13.53 -25.15 0.81
N PHE A 229 -13.12 -23.87 0.88
CA PHE A 229 -13.36 -22.85 -0.14
C PHE A 229 -14.84 -22.50 -0.35
N GLU A 230 -15.65 -22.65 0.69
CA GLU A 230 -17.04 -22.21 0.73
C GLU A 230 -17.13 -20.84 1.39
N LEU A 231 -18.02 -19.98 0.89
CA LEU A 231 -18.26 -18.66 1.47
C LEU A 231 -18.68 -18.78 2.94
N THR A 232 -17.99 -18.05 3.81
CA THR A 232 -18.29 -17.96 5.23
C THR A 232 -18.26 -16.52 5.69
N ASP A 233 -18.87 -16.27 6.84
CA ASP A 233 -18.89 -14.95 7.45
C ASP A 233 -17.49 -14.51 7.90
N CYS A 234 -17.15 -13.23 7.67
CA CYS A 234 -15.90 -12.64 8.11
C CYS A 234 -15.89 -12.22 9.60
N ASP A 235 -16.87 -12.63 10.39
CA ASP A 235 -16.92 -12.32 11.82
C ASP A 235 -15.63 -12.76 12.54
N GLY A 236 -15.11 -11.88 13.40
CA GLY A 236 -13.87 -12.13 14.12
C GLY A 236 -12.58 -11.80 13.37
N ILE A 237 -12.60 -11.42 12.08
CA ILE A 237 -11.38 -10.89 11.45
C ILE A 237 -10.99 -9.53 12.08
N LEU A 238 -9.69 -9.32 12.25
CA LEU A 238 -9.14 -8.05 12.70
C LEU A 238 -8.84 -7.15 11.50
N LEU A 239 -9.36 -5.93 11.54
CA LEU A 239 -8.89 -4.82 10.70
C LEU A 239 -7.98 -3.96 11.56
N LEU A 240 -6.87 -3.45 11.02
CA LEU A 240 -5.87 -2.67 11.78
C LEU A 240 -6.48 -1.41 12.44
N GLU A 241 -7.60 -0.91 11.93
CA GLU A 241 -8.32 0.27 12.43
C GLU A 241 -9.84 0.01 12.55
N LYS A 242 -10.22 -1.09 13.19
CA LYS A 242 -11.62 -1.54 13.22
C LYS A 242 -12.56 -0.56 13.92
N VAL A 243 -13.71 -0.32 13.27
CA VAL A 243 -14.94 0.05 13.97
C VAL A 243 -15.97 -1.05 13.66
N SER A 244 -16.12 -2.03 14.57
CA SER A 244 -17.33 -2.86 14.55
C SER A 244 -18.47 -1.99 15.01
N VAL A 245 -19.29 -1.49 14.10
CA VAL A 245 -20.48 -0.72 14.50
C VAL A 245 -21.69 -1.63 14.43
N ASN A 246 -22.29 -1.85 15.59
CA ASN A 246 -23.65 -2.38 15.68
C ASN A 246 -24.58 -1.31 15.10
N TYR A 247 -25.26 -1.64 14.01
CA TYR A 247 -26.34 -0.85 13.44
C TYR A 247 -27.66 -1.60 13.64
N SER A 248 -28.79 -0.94 13.39
CA SER A 248 -30.13 -1.44 13.70
C SER A 248 -30.46 -2.84 13.15
N ASN A 249 -29.75 -3.30 12.11
CA ASN A 249 -29.96 -4.61 11.48
C ASN A 249 -28.69 -5.49 11.40
N GLY A 250 -27.62 -5.21 12.15
CA GLY A 250 -26.43 -6.09 12.15
C GLY A 250 -25.11 -5.44 12.57
N THR A 251 -23.99 -6.05 12.17
CA THR A 251 -22.63 -5.56 12.41
C THR A 251 -21.95 -5.30 11.08
N VAL A 252 -21.47 -4.07 10.83
CA VAL A 252 -20.61 -3.78 9.67
C VAL A 252 -19.14 -3.95 10.08
N ILE A 253 -18.40 -4.76 9.33
CA ILE A 253 -16.95 -4.94 9.52
C ILE A 253 -16.23 -3.92 8.64
N THR A 254 -15.80 -2.79 9.21
CA THR A 254 -15.18 -1.73 8.41
C THR A 254 -14.25 -0.83 9.22
N ASN A 255 -13.28 -0.20 8.56
CA ASN A 255 -12.53 0.96 9.07
C ASN A 255 -13.08 2.29 8.51
N CYS A 256 -14.10 2.26 7.65
CA CYS A 256 -14.71 3.45 7.08
C CYS A 256 -15.44 4.24 8.16
N ASN A 257 -15.34 5.56 8.10
CA ASN A 257 -16.11 6.44 8.97
C ASN A 257 -17.57 6.47 8.50
N LEU A 258 -18.47 5.89 9.30
CA LEU A 258 -19.89 5.78 8.96
C LEU A 258 -20.63 7.12 8.87
N LYS A 259 -20.08 8.19 9.46
CA LYS A 259 -20.67 9.53 9.42
C LYS A 259 -20.23 10.35 8.22
N LYS A 260 -19.35 9.81 7.38
CA LYS A 260 -18.80 10.48 6.21
C LYS A 260 -19.11 9.69 4.93
N PRO A 261 -19.25 10.37 3.79
CA PRO A 261 -19.31 9.68 2.51
C PRO A 261 -18.00 8.93 2.25
N VAL A 262 -18.09 7.81 1.56
CA VAL A 262 -17.01 7.03 0.98
C VAL A 262 -17.00 7.32 -0.51
N PHE A 263 -15.93 7.94 -0.99
CA PHE A 263 -15.78 8.22 -2.42
C PHE A 263 -15.28 6.96 -3.13
N TYR A 264 -15.96 6.54 -4.20
CA TYR A 264 -15.54 5.46 -5.06
C TYR A 264 -14.97 6.04 -6.36
N PRO A 265 -13.65 6.26 -6.50
CA PRO A 265 -13.11 7.13 -7.54
C PRO A 265 -13.08 6.48 -8.94
N GLN A 266 -13.67 7.14 -9.95
CA GLN A 266 -13.57 6.71 -11.35
C GLN A 266 -12.19 6.99 -11.98
N ASN A 267 -11.55 8.08 -11.55
CA ASN A 267 -10.20 8.47 -11.95
C ASN A 267 -9.31 8.56 -10.71
N ILE A 268 -8.00 8.40 -10.87
CA ILE A 268 -7.04 8.56 -9.77
C ILE A 268 -7.16 9.99 -9.20
N PRO A 269 -7.48 10.17 -7.91
CA PRO A 269 -7.46 11.49 -7.28
C PRO A 269 -6.09 12.18 -7.37
N MET A 270 -6.10 13.52 -7.36
CA MET A 270 -4.86 14.31 -7.39
C MET A 270 -4.08 14.16 -6.08
N SER A 271 -2.81 13.77 -6.20
CA SER A 271 -1.89 13.69 -5.08
C SER A 271 -1.52 15.07 -4.52
N LYS A 272 -0.90 15.11 -3.34
CA LYS A 272 -0.30 16.32 -2.76
C LYS A 272 0.76 16.94 -3.64
N PHE A 273 1.47 16.12 -4.40
CA PHE A 273 2.49 16.58 -5.32
C PHE A 273 1.86 17.14 -6.60
N ASP A 274 0.79 16.51 -7.11
CA ASP A 274 0.03 17.04 -8.25
C ASP A 274 -0.54 18.43 -7.93
N LEU A 275 -1.20 18.54 -6.77
CA LEU A 275 -1.79 19.80 -6.32
C LEU A 275 -0.73 20.88 -6.08
N PHE A 276 0.45 20.49 -5.58
CA PHE A 276 1.57 21.42 -5.42
C PHE A 276 2.06 21.92 -6.78
N TYR A 277 2.26 21.02 -7.75
CA TYR A 277 2.75 21.35 -9.08
C TYR A 277 1.75 22.23 -9.84
N GLU A 278 0.46 21.86 -9.85
CA GLU A 278 -0.62 22.63 -10.47
C GLU A 278 -0.68 24.07 -9.94
N ARG A 279 -0.57 24.25 -8.61
CA ARG A 279 -0.55 25.58 -7.99
C ARG A 279 0.66 26.42 -8.41
N HIS A 280 1.85 25.81 -8.46
CA HIS A 280 3.07 26.52 -8.85
C HIS A 280 3.07 26.86 -10.34
N PHE A 281 2.66 25.93 -11.19
CA PHE A 281 2.57 26.15 -12.63
C PHE A 281 1.56 27.24 -12.96
N THR A 282 0.38 27.22 -12.33
CA THR A 282 -0.64 28.28 -12.46
C THR A 282 -0.09 29.63 -11.98
N ALA A 283 0.64 29.68 -10.87
CA ALA A 283 1.26 30.91 -10.39
C ALA A 283 2.30 31.49 -11.36
N ILE A 284 3.14 30.64 -11.98
CA ILE A 284 4.13 31.06 -12.98
C ILE A 284 3.44 31.60 -14.24
N ASN A 285 2.40 30.92 -14.74
CA ASN A 285 1.67 31.39 -15.92
C ASN A 285 0.98 32.73 -15.66
N ASN A 286 0.37 32.91 -14.50
CA ASN A 286 -0.25 34.18 -14.10
C ASN A 286 0.78 35.33 -13.95
N LEU A 287 2.04 35.03 -13.61
CA LEU A 287 3.12 36.02 -13.61
C LEU A 287 3.54 36.41 -15.04
N ASN A 288 3.51 35.45 -15.97
CA ASN A 288 3.85 35.68 -17.37
C ASN A 288 2.73 36.39 -18.17
N GLU A 289 1.47 36.26 -17.73
CA GLU A 289 0.30 36.92 -18.34
C GLU A 289 0.04 38.33 -17.81
N LYS A 290 0.64 38.74 -16.67
CA LYS A 290 0.58 40.14 -16.25
C LYS A 290 1.35 41.01 -17.25
N PRO A 291 0.75 42.07 -17.83
CA PRO A 291 1.48 42.97 -18.70
C PRO A 291 2.68 43.53 -17.95
N LYS A 292 3.85 43.55 -18.60
CA LYS A 292 5.06 44.23 -18.10
C LYS A 292 4.80 45.74 -18.04
N GLU A 293 4.02 46.23 -17.08
CA GLU A 293 4.02 47.63 -16.67
C GLU A 293 5.25 47.90 -15.79
N ILE A 294 6.45 47.63 -16.31
CA ILE A 294 7.71 48.18 -15.80
C ILE A 294 8.57 48.54 -17.02
N SER A 295 8.13 49.58 -17.74
CA SER A 295 8.93 50.26 -18.76
C SER A 295 8.74 51.77 -18.67
N SER A 296 8.88 52.31 -17.46
CA SER A 296 9.04 53.77 -17.25
C SER A 296 10.20 54.11 -16.32
N SER A 297 10.75 53.15 -15.57
CA SER A 297 11.90 53.36 -14.67
C SER A 297 13.26 53.29 -15.36
N LEU A 298 13.36 52.66 -16.54
CA LEU A 298 14.63 52.60 -17.31
C LEU A 298 14.99 53.94 -17.97
N ASN A 299 14.01 54.80 -18.28
CA ASN A 299 14.26 56.12 -18.87
C ASN A 299 14.72 57.16 -17.83
N LEU A 300 14.22 57.08 -16.59
CA LEU A 300 14.62 57.98 -15.50
C LEU A 300 16.09 57.78 -15.08
N ILE A 301 16.57 56.53 -15.04
CA ILE A 301 17.96 56.21 -14.71
C ILE A 301 18.92 56.73 -15.79
N ASN A 302 18.54 56.64 -17.08
CA ASN A 302 19.33 57.17 -18.18
C ASN A 302 19.32 58.70 -18.21
N PHE A 303 18.20 59.36 -17.88
CA PHE A 303 18.13 60.82 -17.78
C PHE A 303 18.99 61.36 -16.63
N TYR A 304 18.98 60.68 -15.47
CA TYR A 304 19.81 61.07 -14.34
C TYR A 304 21.31 60.90 -14.63
N LYS A 305 21.70 59.83 -15.33
CA LYS A 305 23.09 59.64 -15.80
C LYS A 305 23.51 60.70 -16.81
N LEU A 306 22.61 61.13 -17.71
CA LEU A 306 22.90 62.21 -18.67
C LEU A 306 23.11 63.55 -17.97
N ILE A 307 22.28 63.89 -16.96
CA ILE A 307 22.45 65.10 -16.15
C ILE A 307 23.78 65.08 -15.39
N GLN A 308 24.17 63.93 -14.83
CA GLN A 308 25.47 63.80 -14.14
C GLN A 308 26.65 63.94 -15.10
N LEU A 309 26.52 63.45 -16.33
CA LEU A 309 27.57 63.58 -17.35
C LEU A 309 27.74 65.04 -17.82
N VAL A 310 26.65 65.78 -18.00
CA VAL A 310 26.69 67.20 -18.37
C VAL A 310 27.32 68.04 -17.25
N LYS A 311 27.02 67.75 -15.99
CA LYS A 311 27.66 68.42 -14.84
C LYS A 311 29.17 68.22 -14.77
N TRP A 312 29.71 67.13 -15.31
CA TRP A 312 31.15 66.85 -15.35
C TRP A 312 31.89 67.54 -16.49
N ILE A 313 31.19 68.02 -17.52
CA ILE A 313 31.81 68.65 -18.70
C ILE A 313 31.77 70.19 -18.60
N THR A 314 30.95 70.74 -17.70
CA THR A 314 30.75 72.19 -17.53
C THR A 314 31.32 72.77 -16.23
N LEU A 315 32.27 72.08 -15.57
CA LEU A 315 33.01 72.59 -14.40
C LEU A 315 34.52 72.42 -14.58
#